data_AF-A0A7G7MGW0-F1
#
_entry.id   AF-A0A7G7MGW0-F1
#
_cell.length_a   1.000
_cell.length_b   1.000
_cell.length_c   1.000
_cell.angle_alpha   90.00
_cell.angle_beta   90.00
_cell.angle_gamma   90.00
#
_symmetry.space_group_name_H-M   'P 1'
#
loop_
_entity.id
_entity.type
_entity.pdbx_description
1 polymer ?
#
loop_
_entity_poly.entity_id
_entity_poly.type
_entity_poly.pdbx_seq_one_letter_code
_entity_poly.pdbx_strand_id
1 'polypeptide(L)'
;MDLDVNIAGQVTSHSVVRADLGHDGRSIVVVSGIALPEWRVDTDEMTRTSARVLLRQPADIVEQSTVTVSLASISNEESSFGFAVDQAELAVEADELVLATRLSLMGEASFLHRFSFQVVLAMRDVPAQISGELVWNTSQFRPAETTPAAAQRAFVIEANAVTVTDGPPPSAPPPGVPGTLPTGTIDLRPVASGQIVSVTVGEQTCRASYVIANPPKLKRLIVTVGAPGLHAVGTGTIGMRATGEADFTLTPAAPTREHVDFASHHETGPA
;
A
#
# COMPACT_ATOMS: atom_id res chain seq x y z
N MET A 1 -4.39 24.07 -5.28
CA MET A 1 -3.82 23.26 -6.38
C MET A 1 -3.36 21.95 -5.79
N ASP A 2 -3.57 20.84 -6.50
CA ASP A 2 -3.25 19.50 -6.01
C ASP A 2 -2.23 18.88 -6.97
N LEU A 3 -1.10 18.44 -6.43
CA LEU A 3 0.06 17.90 -7.14
C LEU A 3 0.33 16.49 -6.63
N ASP A 4 0.57 15.53 -7.53
CA ASP A 4 0.77 14.13 -7.18
C ASP A 4 2.21 13.68 -7.51
N VAL A 5 2.87 13.02 -6.55
CA VAL A 5 4.24 12.49 -6.75
C VAL A 5 4.34 11.43 -7.86
N ASN A 6 3.24 10.78 -8.20
CA ASN A 6 3.18 9.79 -9.28
C ASN A 6 3.03 10.43 -10.67
N ILE A 7 2.84 11.75 -10.75
CA ILE A 7 2.70 12.48 -12.02
C ILE A 7 3.96 13.31 -12.26
N ALA A 8 4.83 12.86 -13.16
CA ALA A 8 6.13 13.49 -13.43
C ALA A 8 6.07 14.97 -13.86
N GLY A 9 4.94 15.39 -14.44
CA GLY A 9 4.69 16.79 -14.80
C GLY A 9 4.25 17.68 -13.62
N GLN A 10 3.98 17.10 -12.45
CA GLN A 10 3.53 17.80 -11.25
C GLN A 10 4.57 17.74 -10.13
N VAL A 11 5.30 16.63 -10.01
CA VAL A 11 6.44 16.50 -9.10
C VAL A 11 7.57 15.76 -9.79
N THR A 12 8.77 16.32 -9.72
CA THR A 12 10.00 15.69 -10.23
C THR A 12 10.98 15.39 -9.09
N SER A 13 11.91 14.48 -9.36
CA SER A 13 12.93 14.03 -8.39
C SER A 13 12.35 13.58 -7.04
N HIS A 14 11.15 12.99 -7.06
CA HIS A 14 10.55 12.42 -5.85
C HIS A 14 11.42 11.27 -5.34
N SER A 15 11.74 11.31 -4.06
CA SER A 15 12.52 10.27 -3.40
C SER A 15 12.02 10.04 -1.98
N VAL A 16 12.13 8.79 -1.54
CA VAL A 16 11.77 8.36 -0.18
C VAL A 16 12.93 7.55 0.38
N VAL A 17 13.41 7.94 1.55
CA VAL A 17 14.39 7.18 2.32
C VAL A 17 13.73 6.79 3.63
N ARG A 18 13.77 5.50 3.97
CA ARG A 18 13.27 4.98 5.25
C ARG A 18 14.42 4.31 5.99
N ALA A 19 14.59 4.66 7.26
CA ALA A 19 15.54 4.04 8.17
C ALA A 19 14.80 3.48 9.38
N ASP A 20 14.95 2.20 9.64
CA ASP A 20 14.47 1.55 10.87
C ASP A 20 15.33 2.00 12.05
N LEU A 21 14.69 2.38 13.16
CA LEU A 21 15.35 2.77 14.39
C LEU A 21 15.62 1.59 15.34
N GLY A 22 15.16 0.38 14.98
CA GLY A 22 15.47 -0.87 15.66
C GLY A 22 14.67 -1.12 16.95
N HIS A 23 13.67 -0.31 17.25
CA HIS A 23 12.85 -0.44 18.46
C HIS A 23 11.40 -0.02 18.22
N ASP A 24 10.45 -0.81 18.74
CA ASP A 24 9.00 -0.54 18.74
C ASP A 24 8.39 -0.23 17.36
N GLY A 25 8.97 -0.76 16.27
CA GLY A 25 8.50 -0.47 14.91
C GLY A 25 8.67 1.00 14.51
N ARG A 26 9.59 1.73 15.13
CA ARG A 26 9.85 3.13 14.78
C ARG A 26 10.76 3.24 13.57
N SER A 27 10.42 4.14 12.66
CA SER A 27 11.23 4.48 11.51
C SER A 27 11.34 6.00 11.32
N ILE A 28 12.48 6.45 10.80
CA ILE A 28 12.61 7.79 10.24
C ILE A 28 12.34 7.67 8.74
N VAL A 29 11.43 8.50 8.24
CA VAL A 29 11.16 8.63 6.82
C VAL A 29 11.50 10.04 6.37
N VAL A 30 12.28 10.11 5.28
CA VAL A 30 12.58 11.36 4.59
C VAL A 30 11.94 11.29 3.22
N VAL A 31 11.02 12.20 2.96
CA VAL A 31 10.36 12.36 1.66
C VAL A 31 10.82 13.68 1.06
N SER A 32 11.31 13.66 -0.17
CA SER A 32 11.73 14.87 -0.87
C SER A 32 11.24 14.88 -2.31
N GLY A 33 11.25 16.07 -2.91
CA GLY A 33 10.89 16.26 -4.31
C GLY A 33 10.87 17.73 -4.71
N ILE A 34 10.58 17.96 -5.99
CA ILE A 34 10.41 19.29 -6.56
C ILE A 34 9.01 19.35 -7.16
N ALA A 35 8.13 20.15 -6.59
CA ALA A 35 6.78 20.39 -7.09
C ALA A 35 6.80 21.43 -8.22
N LEU A 36 5.95 21.23 -9.23
CA LEU A 36 5.79 22.07 -10.42
C LEU A 36 4.38 22.68 -10.44
N PRO A 37 4.11 23.71 -9.63
CA PRO A 37 2.81 24.35 -9.60
C PRO A 37 2.48 25.16 -10.86
N GLU A 38 3.50 25.61 -11.61
CA GLU A 38 3.37 26.49 -12.79
C GLU A 38 2.39 27.65 -12.55
N TRP A 39 2.60 28.37 -11.44
CA TRP A 39 1.69 29.42 -10.98
C TRP A 39 2.16 30.80 -11.44
N ARG A 40 1.34 31.47 -12.26
CA ARG A 40 1.56 32.83 -12.73
C ARG A 40 0.73 33.83 -11.94
N VAL A 41 1.33 34.97 -11.61
CA VAL A 41 0.64 36.18 -11.19
C VAL A 41 1.09 37.36 -12.04
N ASP A 42 0.25 38.37 -12.13
CA ASP A 42 0.52 39.58 -12.90
C ASP A 42 -0.10 40.76 -12.14
N THR A 43 0.51 41.09 -10.99
CA THR A 43 0.00 42.09 -10.06
C THR A 43 1.07 42.50 -9.04
N ASP A 44 1.06 43.77 -8.66
CA ASP A 44 1.85 44.32 -7.56
C ASP A 44 1.32 43.94 -6.17
N GLU A 45 0.14 43.33 -6.10
CA GLU A 45 -0.43 42.85 -4.84
C GLU A 45 0.06 41.44 -4.50
N MET A 46 0.31 41.20 -3.21
CA MET A 46 0.66 39.87 -2.73
C MET A 46 -0.52 38.89 -2.93
N THR A 47 -0.38 38.00 -3.89
CA THR A 47 -1.36 36.95 -4.16
C THR A 47 -1.01 35.72 -3.34
N ARG A 48 -2.01 35.03 -2.79
CA ARG A 48 -1.84 33.81 -2.00
C ARG A 48 -2.54 32.63 -2.66
N THR A 49 -1.94 31.46 -2.56
CA THR A 49 -2.54 30.21 -3.02
C THR A 49 -2.16 29.06 -2.09
N SER A 50 -2.97 28.01 -2.09
CA SER A 50 -2.66 26.77 -1.37
C SER A 50 -2.26 25.69 -2.36
N ALA A 51 -1.13 25.04 -2.10
CA ALA A 51 -0.67 23.87 -2.85
C ALA A 51 -0.62 22.64 -1.94
N ARG A 52 -1.23 21.55 -2.39
CA ARG A 52 -1.25 20.24 -1.74
C ARG A 52 -0.42 19.29 -2.57
N VAL A 53 0.58 18.65 -1.97
CA VAL A 53 1.39 17.63 -2.61
C VAL A 53 1.03 16.28 -1.99
N LEU A 54 0.38 15.42 -2.78
CA LEU A 54 0.03 14.05 -2.42
C LEU A 54 1.30 13.20 -2.47
N LEU A 55 1.83 12.82 -1.32
CA LEU A 55 3.13 12.13 -1.22
C LEU A 55 3.03 10.62 -1.45
N ARG A 56 1.80 10.07 -1.47
CA ARG A 56 1.51 8.64 -1.72
C ARG A 56 2.30 7.69 -0.81
N GLN A 57 2.64 8.18 0.37
CA GLN A 57 3.29 7.42 1.42
C GLN A 57 2.26 7.06 2.47
N PRO A 58 2.10 5.77 2.84
CA PRO A 58 1.22 5.38 3.92
C PRO A 58 1.73 6.00 5.23
N ALA A 59 0.81 6.56 5.99
CA ALA A 59 1.08 7.11 7.31
C ALA A 59 0.40 6.21 8.36
N ASP A 60 1.21 5.57 9.20
CA ASP A 60 0.69 4.94 10.41
C ASP A 60 0.55 6.00 11.51
N ILE A 61 1.40 5.94 12.53
CA ILE A 61 1.39 6.93 13.61
C ILE A 61 2.55 7.88 13.38
N VAL A 62 2.27 9.10 12.97
CA VAL A 62 3.27 10.18 12.87
C VAL A 62 3.52 10.72 14.28
N GLU A 63 4.69 10.39 14.85
CA GLU A 63 5.08 10.85 16.19
C GLU A 63 5.66 12.27 16.14
N GLN A 64 6.42 12.58 15.10
CA GLN A 64 7.02 13.89 14.87
C GLN A 64 7.20 14.13 13.37
N SER A 65 7.07 15.38 12.94
CA SER A 65 7.44 15.76 11.58
C SER A 65 8.11 17.13 11.54
N THR A 66 8.90 17.35 10.51
CA THR A 66 9.51 18.63 10.16
C THR A 66 9.45 18.77 8.66
N VAL A 67 8.97 19.92 8.21
CA VAL A 67 8.78 20.22 6.79
C VAL A 67 9.66 21.41 6.44
N THR A 68 10.36 21.31 5.32
CA THR A 68 11.10 22.40 4.71
C THR A 68 10.62 22.57 3.28
N VAL A 69 10.30 23.80 2.91
CA VAL A 69 9.93 24.17 1.54
C VAL A 69 10.83 25.31 1.12
N SER A 70 11.46 25.17 -0.05
CA SER A 70 12.40 26.15 -0.57
C SER A 70 12.07 26.51 -2.00
N LEU A 71 12.31 27.76 -2.36
CA LEU A 71 12.21 28.20 -3.75
C LEU A 71 13.22 27.43 -4.61
N ALA A 72 12.76 26.88 -5.74
CA ALA A 72 13.63 26.15 -6.66
C ALA A 72 13.76 26.83 -8.03
N SER A 73 12.68 27.41 -8.55
CA SER A 73 12.72 28.13 -9.83
C SER A 73 11.59 29.15 -9.92
N ILE A 74 11.97 30.37 -10.32
CA ILE A 74 11.09 31.50 -10.57
C ILE A 74 11.51 32.17 -11.88
N SER A 75 10.55 32.74 -12.60
CA SER A 75 10.78 33.72 -13.66
C SER A 75 10.04 35.00 -13.31
N ASN A 76 10.69 36.13 -13.51
CA ASN A 76 10.08 37.46 -13.35
C ASN A 76 10.69 38.38 -14.39
N GLU A 77 9.87 39.26 -14.97
CA GLU A 77 10.29 40.18 -16.02
C GLU A 77 10.76 41.55 -15.48
N GLU A 78 10.72 41.75 -14.15
CA GLU A 78 10.98 43.02 -13.48
C GLU A 78 12.04 42.95 -12.36
N SER A 79 12.29 44.09 -11.70
CA SER A 79 13.29 44.23 -10.62
C SER A 79 12.75 43.84 -9.24
N SER A 80 11.43 43.84 -9.07
CA SER A 80 10.74 43.62 -7.80
C SER A 80 9.84 42.39 -7.87
N PHE A 81 10.21 41.36 -7.09
CA PHE A 81 9.37 40.18 -6.90
C PHE A 81 9.39 39.76 -5.43
N GLY A 82 8.36 39.02 -5.02
CA GLY A 82 8.28 38.40 -3.71
C GLY A 82 7.85 36.95 -3.81
N PHE A 83 8.59 36.05 -3.18
CA PHE A 83 8.16 34.67 -2.93
C PHE A 83 8.25 34.38 -1.44
N ALA A 84 7.17 33.87 -0.86
CA ALA A 84 7.16 33.39 0.50
C ALA A 84 6.34 32.11 0.64
N VAL A 85 6.72 31.30 1.62
CA VAL A 85 5.91 30.17 2.10
C VAL A 85 5.39 30.58 3.47
N ASP A 86 4.13 30.99 3.52
CA ASP A 86 3.49 31.47 4.75
C ASP A 86 3.33 30.31 5.75
N GLN A 87 3.12 29.10 5.25
CA GLN A 87 2.87 27.91 6.05
C GLN A 87 3.23 26.65 5.26
N ALA A 88 3.82 25.66 5.93
CA ALA A 88 4.06 24.33 5.39
C ALA A 88 3.77 23.29 6.48
N GLU A 89 2.81 22.42 6.23
CA GLU A 89 2.33 21.44 7.20
C GLU A 89 2.20 20.06 6.55
N LEU A 90 2.50 19.04 7.34
CA LEU A 90 2.25 17.66 6.97
C LEU A 90 0.90 17.24 7.56
N ALA A 91 0.03 16.72 6.72
CA ALA A 91 -1.25 16.13 7.10
C ALA A 91 -1.30 14.65 6.72
N VAL A 92 -2.21 13.93 7.35
CA VAL A 92 -2.60 12.56 6.94
C VAL A 92 -4.01 12.63 6.41
N GLU A 93 -4.19 12.26 5.15
CA GLU A 93 -5.50 12.21 4.50
C GLU A 93 -5.68 10.87 3.81
N ALA A 94 -6.81 10.19 4.08
CA ALA A 94 -7.08 8.85 3.56
C ALA A 94 -5.90 7.89 3.76
N ASP A 95 -5.30 7.92 4.96
CA ASP A 95 -4.15 7.12 5.39
C ASP A 95 -2.83 7.40 4.63
N GLU A 96 -2.78 8.44 3.80
CA GLU A 96 -1.57 8.87 3.08
C GLU A 96 -1.05 10.23 3.57
N LEU A 97 0.25 10.43 3.46
CA LEU A 97 0.89 11.72 3.73
C LEU A 97 0.56 12.75 2.65
N VAL A 98 0.15 13.95 3.08
CA VAL A 98 -0.10 15.12 2.22
C VAL A 98 0.67 16.31 2.77
N LEU A 99 1.49 16.93 1.94
CA LEU A 99 2.13 18.21 2.26
C LEU A 99 1.22 19.36 1.83
N ALA A 100 0.71 20.12 2.79
CA ALA A 100 -0.06 21.33 2.55
C ALA A 100 0.84 22.56 2.71
N THR A 101 0.87 23.42 1.69
CA THR A 101 1.66 24.65 1.68
C THR A 101 0.80 25.84 1.32
N ARG A 102 1.05 26.98 1.96
CA ARG A 102 0.50 28.28 1.59
C ARG A 102 1.62 29.10 0.96
N LEU A 103 1.45 29.41 -0.32
CA LEU A 103 2.42 30.09 -1.14
C LEU A 103 1.94 31.52 -1.40
N SER A 104 2.88 32.45 -1.39
CA SER A 104 2.65 33.86 -1.63
C SER A 104 3.57 34.33 -2.76
N LEU A 105 3.02 34.98 -3.78
CA LEU A 105 3.73 35.48 -4.96
C LEU A 105 3.27 36.90 -5.29
N MET A 106 4.21 37.76 -5.68
CA MET A 106 3.99 39.16 -6.05
C MET A 106 4.93 39.56 -7.21
N GLY A 107 4.44 40.40 -8.12
CA GLY A 107 5.19 41.03 -9.21
C GLY A 107 4.46 40.98 -10.57
N GLU A 108 4.81 41.90 -11.46
CA GLU A 108 4.29 41.96 -12.85
C GLU A 108 5.03 40.94 -13.73
N ALA A 109 4.24 40.12 -14.43
CA ALA A 109 4.60 38.83 -15.03
C ALA A 109 5.53 37.91 -14.19
N SER A 110 5.16 37.62 -12.94
CA SER A 110 5.85 36.66 -12.06
C SER A 110 5.35 35.23 -12.23
N PHE A 111 6.27 34.27 -12.30
CA PHE A 111 5.99 32.85 -12.43
C PHE A 111 6.74 32.02 -11.40
N LEU A 112 6.02 31.33 -10.53
CA LEU A 112 6.57 30.24 -9.73
C LEU A 112 6.52 28.95 -10.53
N HIS A 113 7.66 28.58 -11.11
CA HIS A 113 7.79 27.31 -11.83
C HIS A 113 7.89 26.14 -10.86
N ARG A 114 8.74 26.27 -9.83
CA ARG A 114 9.11 25.13 -8.97
C ARG A 114 9.39 25.54 -7.53
N PHE A 115 8.99 24.69 -6.59
CA PHE A 115 9.50 24.69 -5.22
C PHE A 115 9.99 23.29 -4.85
N SER A 116 11.08 23.21 -4.10
CA SER A 116 11.53 21.95 -3.51
C SER A 116 10.90 21.77 -2.13
N PHE A 117 10.68 20.52 -1.76
CA PHE A 117 10.23 20.17 -0.43
C PHE A 117 11.06 19.02 0.13
N GLN A 118 11.21 19.04 1.45
CA GLN A 118 11.73 17.94 2.24
C GLN A 118 10.87 17.79 3.49
N VAL A 119 10.36 16.59 3.70
CA VAL A 119 9.62 16.19 4.88
C VAL A 119 10.46 15.15 5.59
N VAL A 120 10.82 15.42 6.84
CA VAL A 120 11.48 14.47 7.73
C VAL A 120 10.49 14.13 8.83
N LEU A 121 10.18 12.85 9.01
CA LEU A 121 9.20 12.42 9.99
C LEU A 121 9.64 11.15 10.73
N ALA A 122 9.31 11.10 12.01
CA ALA A 122 9.39 9.91 12.82
C ALA A 122 8.01 9.26 12.82
N MET A 123 7.95 8.00 12.40
CA MET A 123 6.74 7.19 12.41
C MET A 123 6.92 5.99 13.31
N ARG A 124 5.81 5.55 13.87
CA ARG A 124 5.67 4.22 14.44
C ARG A 124 4.80 3.39 13.53
N ASP A 125 5.41 2.40 12.89
CA ASP A 125 4.74 1.44 12.04
C ASP A 125 3.87 0.53 12.91
N VAL A 126 2.60 0.40 12.54
CA VAL A 126 1.67 -0.53 13.20
C VAL A 126 1.78 -1.85 12.44
N PRO A 127 2.24 -2.96 13.04
CA PRO A 127 2.37 -4.22 12.33
C PRO A 127 1.05 -4.64 11.69
N ALA A 128 1.09 -4.94 10.40
CA ALA A 128 -0.07 -5.50 9.70
C ALA A 128 -0.06 -7.01 9.83
N GLN A 129 -1.24 -7.63 9.85
CA GLN A 129 -1.34 -9.08 9.95
C GLN A 129 -2.55 -9.61 9.18
N ILE A 130 -2.36 -10.71 8.45
CA ILE A 130 -3.46 -11.51 7.92
C ILE A 130 -3.44 -12.86 8.61
N SER A 131 -4.59 -13.36 9.06
CA SER A 131 -4.73 -14.69 9.65
C SER A 131 -5.96 -15.43 9.12
N GLY A 132 -5.87 -16.75 9.15
CA GLY A 132 -6.94 -17.64 8.74
C GLY A 132 -6.64 -19.09 9.07
N GLU A 133 -7.56 -19.95 8.67
CA GLU A 133 -7.51 -21.38 8.86
C GLU A 133 -7.49 -22.14 7.53
N LEU A 134 -6.63 -23.14 7.43
CA LEU A 134 -6.60 -24.12 6.35
C LEU A 134 -7.29 -25.40 6.84
N VAL A 135 -8.28 -25.89 6.12
CA VAL A 135 -8.99 -27.13 6.42
C VAL A 135 -8.85 -28.12 5.27
N TRP A 136 -8.43 -29.34 5.57
CA TRP A 136 -8.32 -30.40 4.56
C TRP A 136 -8.69 -31.76 5.13
N ASN A 137 -8.94 -32.75 4.26
CA ASN A 137 -9.25 -34.10 4.71
C ASN A 137 -7.96 -34.85 5.08
N THR A 138 -7.96 -35.55 6.22
CA THR A 138 -6.80 -36.30 6.71
C THR A 138 -6.29 -37.33 5.70
N SER A 139 -7.16 -37.86 4.84
CA SER A 139 -6.78 -38.79 3.76
C SER A 139 -5.92 -38.17 2.65
N GLN A 140 -5.98 -36.84 2.49
CA GLN A 140 -5.24 -36.11 1.45
C GLN A 140 -3.80 -35.82 1.87
N PHE A 141 -3.62 -35.59 3.17
CA PHE A 141 -2.33 -35.41 3.81
C PHE A 141 -2.54 -35.49 5.31
N ARG A 142 -1.75 -36.34 5.97
CA ARG A 142 -1.68 -36.39 7.43
C ARG A 142 -0.26 -36.03 7.85
N PRO A 143 -0.05 -34.90 8.54
CA PRO A 143 1.24 -34.58 9.12
C PRO A 143 1.72 -35.73 10.02
N ALA A 144 3.00 -36.10 9.91
CA ALA A 144 3.60 -37.12 10.78
C ALA A 144 3.65 -36.67 12.25
N GLU A 145 3.68 -35.36 12.47
CA GLU A 145 3.71 -34.71 13.77
C GLU A 145 2.73 -33.54 13.79
N THR A 146 2.21 -33.20 14.97
CA THR A 146 1.33 -32.03 15.18
C THR A 146 2.12 -30.73 15.32
N THR A 147 3.30 -30.64 14.70
CA THR A 147 4.14 -29.44 14.73
C THR A 147 3.80 -28.53 13.54
N PRO A 148 3.79 -27.19 13.70
CA PRO A 148 3.52 -26.27 12.59
C PRO A 148 4.46 -26.48 11.39
N ALA A 149 5.73 -26.80 11.65
CA ALA A 149 6.73 -27.07 10.61
C ALA A 149 6.41 -28.31 9.76
N ALA A 150 5.78 -29.34 10.33
CA ALA A 150 5.37 -30.53 9.59
C ALA A 150 4.25 -30.20 8.59
N ALA A 151 3.30 -29.36 8.98
CA ALA A 151 2.23 -28.89 8.10
C ALA A 151 2.74 -27.87 7.06
N GLN A 152 3.65 -26.97 7.45
CA GLN A 152 4.15 -25.88 6.58
C GLN A 152 4.69 -26.39 5.24
N ARG A 153 5.33 -27.57 5.23
CA ARG A 153 5.90 -28.15 4.01
C ARG A 153 4.87 -28.51 2.94
N ALA A 154 3.60 -28.68 3.34
CA ALA A 154 2.53 -29.03 2.42
C ALA A 154 1.86 -27.82 1.77
N PHE A 155 2.13 -26.60 2.25
CA PHE A 155 1.42 -25.39 1.85
C PHE A 155 2.37 -24.24 1.49
N VAL A 156 1.96 -23.48 0.47
CA VAL A 156 2.56 -22.20 0.08
C VAL A 156 1.49 -21.14 0.26
N ILE A 157 1.65 -20.29 1.26
CA ILE A 157 0.66 -19.27 1.63
C ILE A 157 1.24 -17.92 1.26
N GLU A 158 0.56 -17.15 0.43
CA GLU A 158 1.07 -15.88 -0.08
C GLU A 158 -0.01 -14.80 -0.07
N ALA A 159 0.37 -13.60 0.34
CA ALA A 159 -0.38 -12.38 0.03
C ALA A 159 0.20 -11.78 -1.25
N ASN A 160 -0.67 -11.52 -2.23
CA ASN A 160 -0.28 -11.02 -3.54
C ASN A 160 -0.82 -9.63 -3.78
N ALA A 161 0.01 -8.70 -4.22
CA ALA A 161 -0.46 -7.43 -4.73
C ALA A 161 -1.10 -7.63 -6.11
N VAL A 162 -2.28 -7.04 -6.30
CA VAL A 162 -3.00 -7.08 -7.57
C VAL A 162 -2.47 -5.97 -8.47
N THR A 163 -1.96 -6.35 -9.64
CA THR A 163 -1.64 -5.43 -10.72
C THR A 163 -2.50 -5.74 -11.94
N VAL A 164 -3.00 -4.71 -12.62
CA VAL A 164 -3.81 -4.86 -13.83
C VAL A 164 -2.96 -4.39 -15.00
N THR A 165 -2.53 -5.32 -15.86
CA THR A 165 -1.54 -5.03 -16.91
C THR A 165 -2.17 -4.53 -18.20
N ASP A 166 -3.42 -4.94 -18.49
CA ASP A 166 -4.12 -4.61 -19.74
C ASP A 166 -5.56 -4.17 -19.47
N GLY A 167 -5.74 -2.97 -18.94
CA GLY A 167 -7.04 -2.33 -18.79
C GLY A 167 -6.92 -0.82 -18.95
N PRO A 168 -7.99 -0.11 -19.36
CA PRO A 168 -7.99 1.35 -19.27
C PRO A 168 -7.60 1.76 -17.83
N PRO A 169 -6.86 2.86 -17.64
CA PRO A 169 -6.50 3.33 -16.30
C PRO A 169 -7.76 3.38 -15.44
N PRO A 170 -7.71 2.97 -14.16
CA PRO A 170 -8.89 2.92 -13.32
C PRO A 170 -9.49 4.33 -13.25
N SER A 171 -10.58 4.56 -13.99
CA SER A 171 -11.45 5.69 -13.75
C SER A 171 -12.00 5.51 -12.34
N ALA A 172 -11.82 6.52 -11.48
CA ALA A 172 -12.26 6.50 -10.09
C ALA A 172 -13.68 5.89 -10.01
N PRO A 173 -13.89 4.84 -9.18
CA PRO A 173 -15.20 4.22 -9.11
C PRO A 173 -16.23 5.26 -8.64
N PRO A 174 -17.43 5.30 -9.24
CA PRO A 174 -18.53 6.09 -8.70
C PRO A 174 -18.74 5.69 -7.23
N PRO A 175 -18.98 6.65 -6.31
CA PRO A 175 -19.23 6.31 -4.92
C PRO A 175 -20.44 5.39 -4.82
N GLY A 176 -20.26 4.18 -4.28
CA GLY A 176 -21.36 3.28 -3.89
C GLY A 176 -21.56 2.00 -4.70
N VAL A 177 -20.64 1.57 -5.58
CA VAL A 177 -20.76 0.28 -6.29
C VAL A 177 -19.69 -0.73 -5.83
N PRO A 178 -20.03 -1.70 -4.98
CA PRO A 178 -19.17 -2.84 -4.67
C PRO A 178 -19.08 -3.79 -5.88
N GLY A 179 -17.87 -4.19 -6.26
CA GLY A 179 -17.68 -5.42 -7.04
C GLY A 179 -17.45 -5.32 -8.55
N THR A 180 -17.12 -4.14 -9.10
CA THR A 180 -16.69 -4.11 -10.51
C THR A 180 -15.27 -4.66 -10.61
N LEU A 181 -15.12 -5.92 -11.05
CA LEU A 181 -13.83 -6.50 -11.36
C LEU A 181 -13.14 -5.64 -12.44
N PRO A 182 -11.86 -5.28 -12.27
CA PRO A 182 -11.12 -4.57 -13.31
C PRO A 182 -11.14 -5.40 -14.59
N THR A 183 -11.46 -4.76 -15.71
CA THR A 183 -11.39 -5.37 -17.03
C THR A 183 -9.92 -5.37 -17.46
N GLY A 184 -9.26 -6.52 -17.37
CA GLY A 184 -7.87 -6.68 -17.79
C GLY A 184 -7.20 -7.93 -17.23
N THR A 185 -5.99 -8.21 -17.70
CA THR A 185 -5.16 -9.29 -17.17
C THR A 185 -4.75 -8.95 -15.74
N ILE A 186 -5.19 -9.78 -14.78
CA ILE A 186 -4.80 -9.68 -13.37
C ILE A 186 -3.46 -10.39 -13.20
N ASP A 187 -2.42 -9.64 -12.87
CA ASP A 187 -1.10 -10.14 -12.47
C ASP A 187 -1.00 -10.10 -10.94
N LEU A 188 -0.74 -11.26 -10.34
CA LEU A 188 -0.59 -11.45 -8.90
C LEU A 188 0.91 -11.52 -8.56
N ARG A 189 1.39 -10.55 -7.78
CA ARG A 189 2.79 -10.49 -7.36
C ARG A 189 2.92 -10.79 -5.87
N PRO A 190 3.64 -11.85 -5.46
CA PRO A 190 3.86 -12.14 -4.06
C PRO A 190 4.55 -10.96 -3.36
N VAL A 191 3.97 -10.50 -2.25
CA VAL A 191 4.50 -9.40 -1.44
C VAL A 191 4.78 -9.80 0.00
N ALA A 192 4.15 -10.86 0.50
CA ALA A 192 4.43 -11.43 1.81
C ALA A 192 4.08 -12.93 1.82
N SER A 193 4.81 -13.71 2.62
CA SER A 193 4.59 -15.15 2.78
C SER A 193 3.96 -15.46 4.14
N GLY A 194 3.07 -16.44 4.15
CA GLY A 194 2.41 -16.94 5.35
C GLY A 194 3.16 -18.09 6.02
N GLN A 195 2.96 -18.20 7.32
CA GLN A 195 3.50 -19.25 8.17
C GLN A 195 2.38 -19.91 8.96
N ILE A 196 2.40 -21.23 9.04
CA ILE A 196 1.54 -22.02 9.91
C ILE A 196 2.02 -21.83 11.34
N VAL A 197 1.10 -21.48 12.24
CA VAL A 197 1.36 -21.23 13.66
C VAL A 197 0.82 -22.34 14.56
N SER A 198 -0.19 -23.08 14.09
CA SER A 198 -0.76 -24.21 14.82
C SER A 198 -1.31 -25.24 13.84
N VAL A 199 -1.36 -26.52 14.27
CA VAL A 199 -1.98 -27.59 13.51
C VAL A 199 -2.75 -28.53 14.45
N THR A 200 -3.93 -28.94 14.03
CA THR A 200 -4.76 -29.94 14.69
C THR A 200 -5.03 -31.07 13.71
N VAL A 201 -4.68 -32.30 14.09
CA VAL A 201 -4.84 -33.50 13.26
C VAL A 201 -5.99 -34.33 13.82
N GLY A 202 -7.15 -34.29 13.17
CA GLY A 202 -8.29 -35.16 13.46
C GLY A 202 -8.29 -36.44 12.64
N GLU A 203 -9.26 -37.32 12.91
CA GLU A 203 -9.41 -38.58 12.18
C GLU A 203 -9.82 -38.37 10.72
N GLN A 204 -10.74 -37.44 10.47
CA GLN A 204 -11.29 -37.17 9.15
C GLN A 204 -10.81 -35.84 8.56
N THR A 205 -10.49 -34.87 9.43
CA THR A 205 -10.10 -33.53 9.02
C THR A 205 -8.86 -33.06 9.78
N CYS A 206 -7.99 -32.38 9.05
CA CYS A 206 -6.87 -31.63 9.60
C CYS A 206 -7.16 -30.13 9.45
N ARG A 207 -6.64 -29.37 10.40
CA ARG A 207 -6.80 -27.91 10.49
C ARG A 207 -5.46 -27.28 10.79
N ALA A 208 -5.13 -26.17 10.15
CA ALA A 208 -3.94 -25.40 10.48
C ALA A 208 -4.25 -23.90 10.48
N SER A 209 -3.89 -23.19 11.54
CA SER A 209 -3.95 -21.73 11.56
C SER A 209 -2.68 -21.16 10.97
N TYR A 210 -2.80 -20.10 10.18
CA TYR A 210 -1.66 -19.41 9.57
C TYR A 210 -1.69 -17.91 9.84
N VAL A 211 -0.52 -17.29 9.69
CA VAL A 211 -0.31 -15.84 9.78
C VAL A 211 0.58 -15.36 8.64
N ILE A 212 0.22 -14.25 8.00
CA ILE A 212 1.07 -13.48 7.11
C ILE A 212 1.42 -12.19 7.85
N ALA A 213 2.69 -12.04 8.23
CA ALA A 213 3.17 -10.88 8.98
C ALA A 213 3.58 -9.74 8.04
N ASN A 214 3.25 -8.51 8.43
CA ASN A 214 3.62 -7.27 7.75
C ASN A 214 3.33 -7.21 6.23
N PRO A 215 2.15 -7.66 5.75
CA PRO A 215 1.75 -7.38 4.37
C PRO A 215 1.64 -5.87 4.12
N PRO A 216 1.88 -5.39 2.87
CA PRO A 216 1.83 -3.97 2.58
C PRO A 216 0.40 -3.42 2.70
N LYS A 217 0.27 -2.27 3.37
CA LYS A 217 -0.99 -1.52 3.49
C LYS A 217 -1.25 -0.66 2.25
N LEU A 218 -2.51 -0.21 2.09
CA LEU A 218 -3.00 0.63 0.99
C LEU A 218 -2.77 0.02 -0.40
N LYS A 219 -2.57 -1.29 -0.47
CA LYS A 219 -2.54 -2.07 -1.70
C LYS A 219 -3.68 -3.06 -1.67
N ARG A 220 -4.31 -3.27 -2.82
CA ARG A 220 -5.25 -4.38 -3.00
C ARG A 220 -4.46 -5.69 -2.96
N LEU A 221 -4.85 -6.56 -2.04
CA LEU A 221 -4.21 -7.85 -1.78
C LEU A 221 -5.18 -8.98 -2.07
N ILE A 222 -4.65 -10.06 -2.65
CA ILE A 222 -5.34 -11.35 -2.75
C ILE A 222 -4.48 -12.40 -2.07
N VAL A 223 -5.05 -13.10 -1.09
CA VAL A 223 -4.39 -14.25 -0.46
C VAL A 223 -4.61 -15.49 -1.31
N THR A 224 -3.54 -16.22 -1.57
CA THR A 224 -3.56 -17.51 -2.28
C THR A 224 -2.89 -18.58 -1.44
N VAL A 225 -3.43 -19.79 -1.53
CA VAL A 225 -2.84 -20.97 -0.87
C VAL A 225 -2.60 -22.04 -1.91
N GLY A 226 -1.33 -22.28 -2.23
CA GLY A 226 -0.89 -23.48 -2.93
C GLY A 226 -0.79 -24.64 -1.95
N ALA A 227 -1.13 -25.85 -2.40
CA ALA A 227 -1.11 -27.05 -1.55
C ALA A 227 -0.34 -28.21 -2.20
N PRO A 228 0.95 -28.04 -2.55
CA PRO A 228 1.72 -29.04 -3.27
C PRO A 228 1.91 -30.36 -2.50
N GLY A 229 1.75 -30.35 -1.18
CA GLY A 229 1.83 -31.56 -0.35
C GLY A 229 0.50 -32.30 -0.17
N LEU A 230 -0.61 -31.78 -0.70
CA LEU A 230 -1.89 -32.49 -0.68
C LEU A 230 -1.99 -33.44 -1.86
N HIS A 231 -2.46 -34.66 -1.62
CA HIS A 231 -2.63 -35.69 -2.64
C HIS A 231 -4.09 -36.08 -2.81
N ALA A 232 -4.55 -36.14 -4.06
CA ALA A 232 -5.88 -36.64 -4.38
C ALA A 232 -5.99 -38.14 -4.08
N VAL A 233 -7.14 -38.56 -3.55
CA VAL A 233 -7.50 -39.98 -3.53
C VAL A 233 -7.98 -40.34 -4.96
N GLY A 234 -7.12 -41.00 -5.74
CA GLY A 234 -7.40 -41.38 -7.13
C GLY A 234 -6.75 -40.46 -8.18
N THR A 235 -7.39 -40.29 -9.34
CA THR A 235 -6.90 -39.41 -10.42
C THR A 235 -7.46 -37.99 -10.26
N GLY A 236 -6.62 -37.02 -9.91
CA GLY A 236 -7.01 -35.61 -9.82
C GLY A 236 -5.96 -34.75 -9.12
N THR A 237 -6.20 -33.43 -9.08
CA THR A 237 -5.42 -32.47 -8.28
C THR A 237 -6.25 -31.96 -7.10
N ILE A 238 -5.56 -31.55 -6.03
CA ILE A 238 -6.18 -30.88 -4.89
C ILE A 238 -5.70 -29.44 -4.87
N GLY A 239 -6.67 -28.53 -4.85
CA GLY A 239 -6.45 -27.11 -4.65
C GLY A 239 -7.00 -26.66 -3.29
N MET A 240 -6.61 -25.46 -2.88
CA MET A 240 -7.23 -24.76 -1.75
C MET A 240 -8.11 -23.64 -2.30
N ARG A 241 -9.34 -23.55 -1.81
CA ARG A 241 -10.28 -22.50 -2.19
C ARG A 241 -10.66 -21.70 -0.97
N ALA A 242 -10.66 -20.37 -1.12
CA ALA A 242 -11.11 -19.48 -0.07
C ALA A 242 -12.58 -19.77 0.27
N THR A 243 -12.91 -19.85 1.56
CA THR A 243 -14.28 -20.03 2.05
C THR A 243 -14.96 -18.70 2.36
N GLY A 244 -14.23 -17.58 2.23
CA GLY A 244 -14.71 -16.22 2.44
C GLY A 244 -13.99 -15.18 1.57
N GLU A 245 -13.98 -13.93 2.02
CA GLU A 245 -13.34 -12.81 1.32
C GLU A 245 -11.80 -12.89 1.47
N ALA A 246 -11.12 -13.22 0.38
CA ALA A 246 -9.65 -13.27 0.30
C ALA A 246 -9.04 -12.10 -0.51
N ASP A 247 -9.87 -11.18 -0.99
CA ASP A 247 -9.49 -9.97 -1.72
C ASP A 247 -9.89 -8.74 -0.90
N PHE A 248 -8.90 -7.95 -0.46
CA PHE A 248 -9.14 -6.82 0.44
C PHE A 248 -7.98 -5.82 0.39
N THR A 249 -8.13 -4.69 1.08
CA THR A 249 -7.06 -3.72 1.32
C THR A 249 -6.89 -3.52 2.82
N LEU A 250 -5.66 -3.63 3.31
CA LEU A 250 -5.33 -3.28 4.69
C LEU A 250 -5.05 -1.79 4.79
N THR A 251 -5.47 -1.17 5.89
CA THR A 251 -5.21 0.25 6.14
C THR A 251 -4.50 0.43 7.48
N PRO A 252 -3.83 1.57 7.70
CA PRO A 252 -3.35 1.95 9.04
C PRO A 252 -4.42 1.85 10.13
N ALA A 253 -5.66 2.26 9.83
CA ALA A 253 -6.78 2.16 10.76
C ALA A 253 -7.31 0.72 10.97
N ALA A 254 -7.13 -0.16 9.98
CA ALA A 254 -7.51 -1.57 10.01
C ALA A 254 -6.34 -2.45 9.53
N PRO A 255 -5.27 -2.59 10.33
CA PRO A 255 -4.02 -3.24 9.91
C PRO A 255 -4.12 -4.76 9.93
N THR A 256 -5.19 -5.30 10.50
CA THR A 256 -5.40 -6.74 10.68
C THR A 256 -6.60 -7.22 9.87
N ARG A 257 -6.44 -8.37 9.21
CA ARG A 257 -7.55 -9.12 8.62
C ARG A 257 -7.54 -10.55 9.13
N GLU A 258 -8.61 -10.94 9.79
CA GLU A 258 -8.80 -12.29 10.33
C GLU A 258 -9.81 -13.07 9.48
N HIS A 259 -9.90 -14.39 9.70
CA HIS A 259 -10.85 -15.29 9.04
C HIS A 259 -10.71 -15.35 7.52
N VAL A 260 -9.47 -15.24 7.01
CA VAL A 260 -9.16 -15.50 5.60
C VAL A 260 -8.99 -17.02 5.41
N ASP A 261 -10.09 -17.74 5.46
CA ASP A 261 -10.06 -19.20 5.57
C ASP A 261 -10.07 -19.91 4.21
N PHE A 262 -9.45 -21.09 4.14
CA PHE A 262 -9.39 -21.93 2.94
C PHE A 262 -9.73 -23.37 3.25
N ALA A 263 -10.42 -24.02 2.32
CA ALA A 263 -10.70 -25.45 2.37
C ALA A 263 -10.15 -26.18 1.14
N SER A 264 -9.66 -27.40 1.36
CA SER A 264 -9.27 -28.30 0.28
C SER A 264 -10.48 -28.63 -0.59
N HIS A 265 -10.28 -28.66 -1.90
CA HIS A 265 -11.29 -29.13 -2.84
C HIS A 265 -10.63 -29.96 -3.94
N HIS A 266 -11.38 -30.94 -4.44
CA HIS A 266 -10.97 -31.67 -5.64
C HIS A 266 -11.17 -30.78 -6.86
N GLU A 267 -10.11 -30.56 -7.61
CA GLU A 267 -10.20 -29.97 -8.93
C GLU A 267 -10.50 -31.10 -9.92
N THR A 268 -11.68 -31.04 -10.52
CA THR A 268 -11.98 -31.81 -11.72
C THR A 268 -11.41 -31.01 -12.88
N GLY A 269 -10.33 -31.50 -13.50
CA GLY A 269 -9.77 -30.87 -14.69
C GLY A 269 -10.82 -30.77 -15.81
N PRO A 270 -10.64 -29.84 -16.76
CA PRO A 270 -11.48 -29.82 -17.95
C PRO A 270 -11.30 -31.16 -18.69
N ALA A 271 -12.43 -31.83 -18.98
CA ALA A 271 -12.48 -32.98 -19.87
C ALA A 271 -12.15 -32.58 -21.31
#